data_AF-A0A9X0XMH0-F1
#
_entry.id   AF-A0A9X0XMH0-F1
#
_cell.length_a   1.000
_cell.length_b   1.000
_cell.length_c   1.000
_cell.angle_alpha   90.00
_cell.angle_beta   90.00
_cell.angle_gamma   90.00
#
_symmetry.space_group_name_H-M   'P 1'
#
loop_
_entity.id
_entity.type
_entity.pdbx_description
1 polymer ?
#
loop_
_entity_poly.entity_id
_entity_poly.type
_entity_poly.pdbx_seq_one_letter_code
_entity_poly.pdbx_strand_id
1 'polypeptide(L)'
;MTPRDEDEAWREIVDNYGDAPAFEDEAPPPAAPETPPPAPFTGSTAGPTVGSAHGSADEPDPWENEGRFVPPVPPPVPRAEPRRQLAWFGVFVAPAIVLFSVVMNWYLPGFVSLLLVLWFVGGFVYLVSTMPNGPRDPGDDGARI
;
A
#
# COMPACT_ATOMS: atom_id res chain seq x y z
N MET A 1 10.91 3.20 -32.08
CA MET A 1 11.10 1.83 -31.59
C MET A 1 10.30 0.92 -32.49
N THR A 2 11.00 0.07 -33.23
CA THR A 2 10.42 -1.01 -34.04
C THR A 2 10.44 -2.30 -33.20
N PRO A 3 9.60 -3.31 -33.51
CA PRO A 3 9.58 -4.57 -32.75
C PRO A 3 10.95 -5.27 -32.63
N ARG A 4 11.84 -5.05 -33.61
CA ARG A 4 13.21 -5.58 -33.61
C ARG A 4 14.08 -4.94 -32.52
N ASP A 5 13.86 -3.66 -32.23
CA ASP A 5 14.58 -2.94 -31.17
C ASP A 5 14.19 -3.48 -29.78
N GLU A 6 12.93 -3.90 -29.61
CA GLU A 6 12.43 -4.50 -28.36
C GLU A 6 13.00 -5.91 -28.16
N ASP A 7 13.05 -6.74 -29.21
CA ASP A 7 13.63 -8.08 -29.16
C ASP A 7 15.15 -8.06 -28.90
N GLU A 8 15.85 -7.01 -29.32
CA GLU A 8 17.27 -6.79 -29.03
C GLU A 8 17.47 -6.31 -27.59
N ALA A 9 16.66 -5.37 -27.11
CA ALA A 9 16.70 -4.91 -25.72
C ALA A 9 16.34 -6.02 -24.71
N TRP A 10 15.36 -6.87 -25.01
CA TRP A 10 15.01 -8.01 -24.16
C TRP A 10 16.13 -9.05 -24.10
N ARG A 11 16.82 -9.32 -25.23
CA ARG A 11 17.96 -10.24 -25.26
C ARG A 11 19.11 -9.73 -24.39
N GLU A 12 19.41 -8.44 -24.43
CA GLU A 12 20.46 -7.83 -23.60
C GLU A 12 20.17 -7.99 -22.09
N ILE A 13 18.91 -7.84 -21.67
CA ILE A 13 18.50 -8.02 -20.27
C ILE A 13 18.64 -9.49 -19.84
N VAL A 14 18.28 -10.44 -20.71
CA VAL A 14 18.37 -11.88 -20.41
C VAL A 14 19.81 -12.37 -20.40
N ASP A 15 20.63 -11.91 -21.35
CA ASP A 15 22.04 -12.29 -21.45
C ASP A 15 22.86 -11.77 -20.26
N ASN A 16 22.46 -10.63 -19.67
CA ASN A 16 23.07 -10.03 -18.47
C ASN A 16 22.31 -10.42 -17.18
N TYR A 17 21.37 -11.38 -17.23
CA TYR A 17 20.59 -11.77 -16.07
C TYR A 17 21.44 -12.57 -15.08
N GLY A 18 21.86 -11.92 -14.00
CA GLY A 18 22.66 -12.53 -12.92
C GLY A 18 24.05 -11.95 -12.77
N ASP A 19 24.51 -11.16 -13.73
CA ASP A 19 25.71 -10.33 -13.58
C ASP A 19 25.33 -9.06 -12.80
N ALA A 20 26.05 -8.80 -11.71
CA ALA A 20 25.91 -7.54 -11.00
C ALA A 20 26.49 -6.43 -11.88
N PRO A 21 25.77 -5.30 -12.11
CA PRO A 21 26.34 -4.19 -12.84
C PRO A 21 27.60 -3.71 -12.12
N ALA A 22 28.73 -3.80 -12.80
CA ALA A 22 29.99 -3.25 -12.28
C ALA A 22 29.90 -1.72 -12.34
N PHE A 23 29.64 -1.09 -11.21
CA PHE A 23 29.77 0.35 -11.06
C PHE A 23 31.27 0.69 -11.01
N GLU A 24 31.71 1.74 -11.71
CA GLU A 24 33.12 2.10 -11.91
C GLU A 24 33.89 2.47 -10.62
N ASP A 25 33.24 2.45 -9.45
CA ASP A 25 33.81 2.76 -8.13
C ASP A 25 33.67 1.63 -7.08
N GLU A 26 33.45 0.37 -7.48
CA GLU A 26 33.44 -0.75 -6.52
C GLU A 26 34.88 -1.26 -6.28
N ALA A 27 35.49 -0.85 -5.15
CA ALA A 27 36.73 -1.44 -4.66
C ALA A 27 36.55 -2.97 -4.43
N PRO A 28 37.57 -3.81 -4.69
CA PRO A 28 37.42 -5.25 -4.58
C PRO A 28 36.94 -5.61 -3.16
N PRO A 29 35.93 -6.50 -3.03
CA PRO A 29 35.40 -6.86 -1.73
C PRO A 29 36.53 -7.47 -0.90
N PRO A 30 36.71 -7.06 0.37
CA PRO A 30 37.69 -7.69 1.23
C PRO A 30 37.39 -9.19 1.32
N ALA A 31 38.45 -10.01 1.25
CA ALA A 31 38.36 -11.47 1.31
C ALA A 31 37.43 -11.89 2.46
N ALA A 32 36.39 -12.66 2.11
CA ALA A 32 35.39 -13.10 3.05
C ALA A 32 36.04 -13.86 4.21
N PRO A 33 35.86 -13.44 5.47
CA PRO A 33 36.31 -14.23 6.59
C PRO A 33 35.51 -15.54 6.61
N GLU A 34 36.20 -16.68 6.72
CA GLU A 34 35.57 -17.99 6.88
C GLU A 34 34.58 -17.96 8.04
N THR A 35 33.30 -18.14 7.75
CA THR A 35 32.22 -18.11 8.74
C THR A 35 32.29 -19.37 9.62
N PRO A 36 32.54 -19.26 10.93
CA PRO A 36 32.32 -20.37 11.85
C PRO A 36 30.82 -20.70 11.90
N PRO A 37 30.41 -21.96 12.14
CA PRO A 37 28.99 -22.33 12.18
C PRO A 37 28.23 -21.45 13.17
N PRO A 38 26.97 -21.08 12.86
CA PRO A 38 26.24 -20.07 13.62
C PRO A 38 26.00 -20.55 15.05
N ALA A 39 26.55 -19.81 16.01
CA ALA A 39 26.13 -19.89 17.41
C ALA A 39 24.69 -19.36 17.53
N PRO A 40 23.86 -19.94 18.42
CA PRO A 40 22.47 -19.54 18.56
C PRO A 40 22.35 -18.06 18.92
N PHE A 41 21.54 -17.38 18.11
CA PHE A 41 21.29 -15.95 18.15
C PHE A 41 20.67 -15.56 19.50
N THR A 42 21.44 -14.88 20.34
CA THR A 42 20.91 -14.16 21.52
C THR A 42 20.94 -12.68 21.16
N GLY A 43 19.76 -12.15 20.83
CA GLY A 43 19.62 -10.76 20.41
C GLY A 43 19.96 -9.80 21.55
N SER A 44 20.80 -8.81 21.27
CA SER A 44 20.98 -7.65 22.13
C SER A 44 21.24 -6.42 21.28
N THR A 45 20.19 -5.63 21.04
CA THR A 45 20.26 -4.31 20.42
C THR A 45 20.64 -3.28 21.48
N ALA A 46 21.89 -2.83 21.47
CA ALA A 46 22.33 -1.69 22.26
C ALA A 46 22.06 -0.38 21.50
N GLY A 47 21.08 0.40 21.97
CA GLY A 47 20.88 1.82 21.65
C GLY A 47 21.28 2.71 22.85
N PRO A 48 21.40 4.04 22.67
CA PRO A 48 22.41 4.86 23.37
C PRO A 48 22.03 5.26 24.80
N THR A 49 23.09 5.39 25.60
CA THR A 49 23.10 5.73 27.01
C THR A 49 22.53 7.12 27.31
N VAL A 50 21.49 7.20 28.13
CA VAL A 50 21.16 8.41 28.92
C VAL A 50 21.10 7.99 30.38
N GLY A 51 22.00 8.57 31.18
CA GLY A 51 22.26 8.16 32.54
C GLY A 51 21.13 8.51 33.52
N SER A 52 20.96 7.63 34.51
CA SER A 52 20.69 8.02 35.89
C SER A 52 21.10 6.87 36.81
N ALA A 53 22.06 7.16 37.68
CA ALA A 53 22.56 6.24 38.68
C ALA A 53 21.67 6.30 39.93
N HIS A 54 21.10 5.18 40.35
CA HIS A 54 21.19 4.60 41.70
C HIS A 54 20.04 3.62 41.96
N GLY A 55 20.39 2.43 42.47
CA GLY A 55 19.47 1.55 43.19
C GLY A 55 19.56 0.10 42.76
N SER A 56 20.37 -0.67 43.52
CA SER A 56 20.28 -2.12 43.75
C SER A 56 19.68 -3.01 42.66
N ALA A 57 20.52 -3.89 42.12
CA ALA A 57 20.13 -5.04 41.30
C ALA A 57 19.11 -5.92 42.04
N ASP A 58 17.82 -5.68 41.77
CA ASP A 58 16.82 -6.72 41.77
C ASP A 58 16.86 -7.41 40.40
N GLU A 59 16.71 -8.73 40.43
CA GLU A 59 16.61 -9.63 39.28
C GLU A 59 15.76 -9.00 38.15
N PRO A 60 16.15 -9.12 36.87
CA PRO A 60 15.30 -8.66 35.78
C PRO A 60 13.98 -9.45 35.85
N ASP A 61 12.91 -8.74 36.23
CA ASP A 61 11.55 -9.25 36.16
C ASP A 61 11.34 -9.80 34.74
N PRO A 62 10.89 -11.05 34.56
CA PRO A 62 10.69 -11.59 33.23
C PRO A 62 9.74 -10.65 32.47
N TRP A 63 10.16 -10.20 31.29
CA TRP A 63 9.38 -9.40 30.32
C TRP A 63 8.00 -10.02 29.97
N GLU A 64 7.69 -11.19 30.53
CA GLU A 64 6.43 -11.93 30.44
C GLU A 64 5.24 -11.21 31.14
N ASN A 65 5.48 -10.18 31.96
CA ASN A 65 4.45 -9.46 32.70
C ASN A 65 4.11 -8.05 32.16
N GLU A 66 4.76 -7.61 31.08
CA GLU A 66 4.39 -6.38 30.37
C GLU A 66 3.14 -6.66 29.54
N GLY A 67 1.97 -6.42 30.15
CA GLY A 67 0.66 -6.76 29.63
C GLY A 67 0.52 -6.56 28.12
N ARG A 68 0.08 -7.63 27.43
CA ARG A 68 -0.19 -7.65 25.99
C ARG A 68 -0.97 -6.40 25.58
N PHE A 69 -0.45 -5.62 24.64
CA PHE A 69 -1.14 -4.45 24.09
C PHE A 69 -2.53 -4.86 23.59
N VAL A 70 -3.56 -4.33 24.26
CA VAL A 70 -4.95 -4.43 23.81
C VAL A 70 -5.31 -3.08 23.20
N PRO A 71 -5.45 -2.98 21.87
CA PRO A 71 -5.87 -1.74 21.26
C PRO A 71 -7.26 -1.34 21.81
N PRO A 72 -7.49 -0.05 22.05
CA PRO A 72 -8.82 0.42 22.44
C PRO A 72 -9.81 0.08 21.34
N VAL A 73 -11.07 -0.13 21.72
CA VAL A 73 -12.14 -0.37 20.74
C VAL A 73 -12.21 0.84 19.80
N PRO A 74 -12.13 0.63 18.47
CA PRO A 74 -12.15 1.74 17.53
C PRO A 74 -13.48 2.50 17.62
N PRO A 75 -13.48 3.82 17.38
CA PRO A 75 -14.71 4.59 17.33
C PRO A 75 -15.64 4.05 16.24
N PRO A 76 -16.97 4.18 16.42
CA PRO A 76 -17.94 3.68 15.44
C PRO A 76 -17.76 4.38 14.08
N VAL A 77 -17.81 3.60 13.01
CA VAL A 77 -17.56 4.08 11.65
C VAL A 77 -18.61 5.14 11.26
N PRO A 78 -18.20 6.31 10.74
CA PRO A 78 -19.13 7.31 10.23
C PRO A 78 -19.99 6.72 9.12
N ARG A 79 -21.30 6.94 9.17
CA ARG A 79 -22.19 6.54 8.07
C ARG A 79 -21.97 7.47 6.87
N ALA A 80 -21.96 6.90 5.67
CA ALA A 80 -21.90 7.70 4.45
C ALA A 80 -23.12 8.63 4.36
N GLU A 81 -22.87 9.91 4.08
CA GLU A 81 -23.93 10.89 3.88
C GLU A 81 -24.88 10.48 2.73
N PRO A 82 -26.19 10.77 2.81
CA PRO A 82 -27.16 10.37 1.78
C PRO A 82 -26.80 10.83 0.36
N ARG A 83 -26.19 12.01 0.24
CA ARG A 83 -25.73 12.57 -1.06
C ARG A 83 -24.62 11.72 -1.67
N ARG A 84 -23.68 11.26 -0.84
CA ARG A 84 -22.58 10.38 -1.27
C ARG A 84 -23.08 8.99 -1.65
N GLN A 85 -24.11 8.49 -0.98
CA GLN A 85 -24.78 7.25 -1.38
C GLN A 85 -25.42 7.38 -2.77
N LEU A 86 -26.16 8.48 -3.02
CA LEU A 86 -26.78 8.74 -4.33
C LEU A 86 -25.76 8.81 -5.46
N ALA A 87 -24.59 9.41 -5.19
CA ALA A 87 -23.50 9.49 -6.16
C ALA A 87 -22.94 8.10 -6.50
N TRP A 88 -22.73 7.25 -5.49
CA TRP A 88 -22.32 5.85 -5.69
C TRP A 88 -23.38 5.03 -6.43
N PHE A 89 -24.67 5.28 -6.18
CA PHE A 89 -25.73 4.68 -6.99
C PHE A 89 -25.59 5.09 -8.45
N GLY A 90 -25.34 6.35 -8.78
CA GLY A 90 -25.09 6.76 -10.16
C GLY A 90 -23.92 6.01 -10.82
N VAL A 91 -22.82 5.81 -10.09
CA VAL A 91 -21.62 5.13 -10.60
C VAL A 91 -21.86 3.64 -10.88
N PHE A 92 -22.65 2.94 -10.06
CA PHE A 92 -22.91 1.51 -10.25
C PHE A 92 -24.19 1.20 -11.03
N VAL A 93 -25.27 1.94 -10.78
CA VAL A 93 -26.58 1.69 -11.38
C VAL A 93 -26.56 1.98 -12.87
N ALA A 94 -25.88 3.04 -13.31
CA ALA A 94 -25.80 3.36 -14.74
C ALA A 94 -25.16 2.23 -15.58
N PRO A 95 -23.94 1.75 -15.28
CA PRO A 95 -23.36 0.63 -16.02
C PRO A 95 -24.13 -0.68 -15.82
N ALA A 96 -24.69 -0.93 -14.63
CA ALA A 96 -25.50 -2.12 -14.40
C ALA A 96 -26.78 -2.14 -15.27
N ILE A 97 -27.49 -1.02 -15.40
CA ILE A 97 -28.68 -0.91 -16.26
C ILE A 97 -28.31 -1.08 -17.73
N VAL A 98 -27.22 -0.46 -18.18
CA VAL A 98 -26.75 -0.61 -19.57
C VAL A 98 -26.39 -2.06 -19.85
N LEU A 99 -25.61 -2.70 -18.97
CA LEU A 99 -25.23 -4.11 -19.11
C LEU A 99 -26.46 -5.02 -19.10
N PHE A 100 -27.39 -4.81 -18.18
CA PHE A 100 -28.64 -5.56 -18.11
C PHE A 100 -29.47 -5.40 -19.38
N SER A 101 -29.57 -4.17 -19.90
CA SER A 101 -30.32 -3.90 -21.15
C SER A 101 -29.68 -4.60 -22.35
N VAL A 102 -28.35 -4.65 -22.42
CA VAL A 102 -27.62 -5.39 -23.46
C VAL A 102 -27.89 -6.88 -23.37
N VAL A 103 -27.79 -7.46 -22.15
CA VAL A 103 -28.05 -8.90 -21.93
C VAL A 103 -29.48 -9.28 -22.28
N MET A 104 -30.45 -8.44 -21.92
CA MET A 104 -31.87 -8.68 -22.20
C MET A 104 -32.31 -8.25 -23.60
N ASN A 105 -31.38 -7.74 -24.42
CA ASN A 105 -31.63 -7.18 -25.75
C ASN A 105 -32.74 -6.10 -25.76
N TRP A 106 -32.77 -5.27 -24.72
CA TRP A 106 -33.69 -4.14 -24.58
C TRP A 106 -33.10 -2.85 -25.13
N TYR A 107 -33.86 -2.18 -25.98
CA TYR A 107 -33.50 -0.85 -26.48
C TYR A 107 -33.84 0.22 -25.45
N LEU A 108 -32.81 0.93 -24.99
CA LEU A 108 -32.98 2.13 -24.16
C LEU A 108 -33.37 3.33 -25.03
N PRO A 109 -34.45 4.05 -24.72
CA PRO A 109 -34.77 5.31 -25.37
C PRO A 109 -33.62 6.32 -25.19
N GLY A 110 -33.35 7.15 -26.20
CA GLY A 110 -32.22 8.08 -26.17
C GLY A 110 -32.17 9.01 -24.96
N PHE A 111 -33.34 9.47 -24.47
CA PHE A 111 -33.40 10.31 -23.27
C PHE A 111 -33.03 9.53 -21.99
N VAL A 112 -33.33 8.24 -21.90
CA VAL A 112 -32.95 7.39 -20.76
C VAL A 112 -31.45 7.19 -20.76
N SER A 113 -30.86 6.88 -21.93
CA SER A 113 -29.40 6.79 -22.09
C SER A 113 -28.71 8.09 -21.71
N LEU A 114 -29.25 9.25 -22.11
CA LEU A 114 -28.73 10.55 -21.71
C LEU A 114 -28.80 10.75 -20.18
N LEU A 115 -29.93 10.41 -19.55
CA LEU A 115 -30.08 10.49 -18.09
C LEU A 115 -29.09 9.59 -17.35
N LEU A 116 -28.88 8.35 -17.84
CA LEU A 116 -27.89 7.41 -17.29
C LEU A 116 -26.48 7.99 -17.36
N VAL A 117 -26.09 8.56 -18.50
CA VAL A 117 -24.78 9.19 -18.69
C VAL A 117 -24.63 10.41 -17.77
N LEU A 118 -25.61 11.30 -17.74
CA LEU A 118 -25.58 12.48 -16.87
C LEU A 118 -25.51 12.10 -15.38
N TRP A 119 -26.23 11.05 -14.98
CA TRP A 119 -26.21 10.58 -13.60
C TRP A 119 -24.88 9.92 -13.24
N PHE A 120 -24.29 9.13 -14.14
CA PHE A 120 -22.96 8.55 -13.97
C PHE A 120 -21.89 9.64 -13.82
N VAL A 121 -21.83 10.57 -14.78
CA VAL A 121 -20.84 11.66 -14.79
C VAL A 121 -21.04 12.58 -13.59
N GLY A 122 -22.29 12.97 -13.29
CA GLY A 122 -22.61 13.81 -12.14
C GLY A 122 -22.25 13.14 -10.81
N GLY A 123 -22.54 11.85 -10.66
CA GLY A 123 -22.15 11.07 -9.47
C GLY A 123 -20.63 10.98 -9.31
N PHE A 124 -19.91 10.68 -10.39
CA PHE A 124 -18.45 10.62 -10.37
C PHE A 124 -17.80 11.96 -10.01
N VAL A 125 -18.22 13.05 -10.67
CA VAL A 125 -17.71 14.40 -10.38
C VAL A 125 -18.01 14.81 -8.93
N TYR A 126 -19.21 14.51 -8.43
CA TYR A 126 -19.55 14.76 -7.03
C TYR A 126 -18.60 14.01 -6.06
N LEU A 127 -18.34 12.73 -6.29
CA LEU A 127 -17.46 11.93 -5.44
C LEU A 127 -16.03 12.50 -5.41
N VAL A 128 -15.48 12.84 -6.59
CA VAL A 128 -14.14 13.42 -6.71
C VAL A 128 -14.08 14.79 -6.02
N SER A 129 -15.05 15.66 -6.27
CA SER A 129 -15.07 17.01 -5.68
C SER A 129 -15.23 17.02 -4.15
N THR A 130 -15.83 15.96 -3.59
CA THR A 130 -16.03 15.80 -2.13
C THR A 130 -14.99 14.92 -1.47
N MET A 131 -13.94 14.52 -2.19
CA MET A 131 -12.86 13.73 -1.61
C MET A 131 -12.03 14.61 -0.66
N PRO A 132 -11.77 14.19 0.60
CA PRO A 132 -10.96 14.98 1.52
C PRO A 132 -9.53 15.11 0.99
N ASN A 133 -9.08 16.34 0.75
CA ASN A 133 -7.70 16.64 0.34
C ASN A 133 -6.81 17.02 1.54
N GLY A 134 -7.09 16.45 2.72
CA GLY A 134 -6.36 16.74 3.94
C GLY A 134 -4.94 16.16 3.93
N PRO A 135 -3.97 16.81 4.61
CA PRO A 135 -2.68 16.20 4.88
C PRO A 135 -2.88 14.83 5.55
N ARG A 136 -2.16 13.81 5.07
CA ARG A 136 -2.11 12.49 5.74
C ARG A 136 -1.43 12.67 7.10
N ASP A 137 -1.81 11.85 8.08
CA ASP A 137 -1.22 11.90 9.41
C ASP A 137 0.30 11.62 9.30
N PRO A 138 1.19 12.47 9.86
CA PRO A 138 2.64 12.31 9.74
C PRO A 138 3.20 10.96 10.21
N GLY A 139 2.43 10.15 10.94
CA GLY A 139 2.79 8.78 11.33
C GLY A 139 2.16 7.66 10.50
N ASP A 140 1.29 7.97 9.54
CA ASP A 140 0.59 7.02 8.67
C ASP A 140 1.27 6.96 7.28
N ASP A 141 2.58 6.72 7.31
CA ASP A 141 3.39 6.48 6.12
C ASP A 141 3.32 4.97 5.85
N GLY A 142 2.28 4.54 5.14
CA GLY A 142 1.73 3.17 5.07
C GLY A 142 2.66 1.99 4.75
N ALA A 143 3.98 2.18 4.70
CA ALA A 143 4.99 1.16 4.93
C ALA A 143 6.33 1.88 5.17
N ARG A 144 6.94 1.69 6.35
CA ARG A 144 8.39 1.87 6.52
C ARG A 144 8.98 0.52 6.90
N ILE A 145 9.74 -0.05 5.97
CA ILE A 145 10.73 -1.11 6.22
C ILE A 145 11.98 -0.46 6.83
#